data_AF-A0A1Y4HSI2-F1
#
_entry.id   AF-A0A1Y4HSI2-F1
#
_cell.length_a   1.000
_cell.length_b   1.000
_cell.length_c   1.000
_cell.angle_alpha   90.00
_cell.angle_beta   90.00
_cell.angle_gamma   90.00
#
_symmetry.space_group_name_H-M   'P 1'
#
loop_
_entity.id
_entity.type
_entity.pdbx_description
1 polymer ?
#
loop_
_entity_poly.entity_id
_entity_poly.type
_entity_poly.pdbx_seq_one_letter_code
_entity_poly.pdbx_strand_id
1 'polypeptide(L)'
;MGGIVEASGGEYAAGIGGGGWYGGGGTVTIYGGTVTAISSDSVSQGGAGIGGGEGNGTFSTTAADDTPGTAVIYAAGGTSASAIADQSGKENWSGIIFEKNAADSKYSGVVYGDQTLQEDLTLPNGEDPQTLTVKEGASLTVPDGKTLTVKQDGELRVDSGGELHVNKGGTLEIQQNGSVTNEGTIHNSGTISGTVDGSGSLVQYVMSVKLDPAALSLTKGQTATLTATVEPDNATSKAVVWNSNHTGVATVTENADGSATVTAVSAGVAAITVTAEDGSGASASCTVTVKNPDPDPDPDPDPDPDPDPDPDPGKPSGGSGWNEPSIGAEMPIAEPEEAGQSGAFSQPVGCVSDMLGEVSVSGAYQFRLTSTNGTAPVVELDSTNFRAVLASQEGNDYFWKVYAVGLPGQVCTVKVNGTAVARLTLISSIFGGVSSDTTAPFTVPQGGSYQFRLTAIEPPKLSAGSSSFTVEYVGNEGFDWYFKVVAVGKPGDGCGFYINGAPVPVAVAHIS
;
A
#
# COMPACT_ATOMS: atom_id res chain seq x y z
N MET A 1 1.46 21.11 13.46
CA MET A 1 1.37 21.22 14.94
C MET A 1 0.03 21.87 15.25
N GLY A 2 -0.98 21.09 15.60
CA GLY A 2 -2.25 21.62 16.10
C GLY A 2 -2.18 21.67 17.62
N GLY A 3 -2.42 22.83 18.21
CA GLY A 3 -2.68 22.98 19.64
C GLY A 3 -4.18 23.19 19.86
N ILE A 4 -4.67 22.90 21.06
CA ILE A 4 -6.00 23.33 21.48
C ILE A 4 -5.88 24.76 22.00
N VAL A 5 -6.65 25.69 21.42
CA VAL A 5 -6.78 27.04 21.96
C VAL A 5 -8.18 27.18 22.54
N GLU A 6 -8.26 27.20 23.86
CA GLU A 6 -9.49 27.57 24.57
C GLU A 6 -9.32 28.99 25.10
N ALA A 7 -10.25 29.87 24.73
CA ALA A 7 -10.28 31.22 25.24
C ALA A 7 -11.74 31.61 25.54
N SER A 8 -11.95 32.09 26.76
CA SER A 8 -13.26 32.48 27.26
C SER A 8 -13.27 33.95 27.63
N GLY A 9 -14.32 34.65 27.19
CA GLY A 9 -14.53 36.07 27.46
C GLY A 9 -15.34 36.26 28.74
N GLY A 10 -14.92 37.21 29.58
CA GLY A 10 -15.72 37.69 30.71
C GLY A 10 -16.92 38.53 30.26
N GLU A 11 -17.61 39.14 31.22
CA GLU A 11 -18.75 40.05 30.98
C GLU A 11 -18.35 41.13 29.94
N TYR A 12 -19.14 41.26 28.86
CA TYR A 12 -18.91 42.20 27.74
C TYR A 12 -17.62 41.97 26.90
N ALA A 13 -16.95 40.83 27.02
CA ALA A 13 -15.74 40.50 26.26
C ALA A 13 -15.96 39.32 25.30
N ALA A 14 -15.24 39.35 24.17
CA ALA A 14 -15.20 38.21 23.26
C ALA A 14 -14.38 37.05 23.84
N GLY A 15 -14.68 35.82 23.39
CA GLY A 15 -13.86 34.64 23.67
C GLY A 15 -12.44 34.77 23.10
N ILE A 16 -12.33 35.17 21.83
CA ILE A 16 -11.06 35.52 21.16
C ILE A 16 -11.20 36.86 20.41
N GLY A 17 -10.41 37.85 20.81
CA GLY A 17 -10.21 39.14 20.11
C GLY A 17 -11.16 40.29 20.48
N GLY A 18 -10.58 41.44 20.85
CA GLY A 18 -11.22 42.78 20.96
C GLY A 18 -12.10 43.03 22.21
N GLY A 19 -11.84 44.13 22.93
CA GLY A 19 -12.56 44.53 24.15
C GLY A 19 -13.79 45.40 23.89
N GLY A 20 -14.62 45.59 24.91
CA GLY A 20 -15.93 46.28 24.88
C GLY A 20 -15.94 47.73 24.37
N TRP A 21 -16.89 48.54 24.81
CA TRP A 21 -17.33 49.82 24.20
C TRP A 21 -16.26 50.91 23.90
N TYR A 22 -14.98 50.70 24.23
CA TYR A 22 -13.88 51.66 24.01
C TYR A 22 -12.58 51.04 23.45
N GLY A 23 -12.59 49.78 22.98
CA GLY A 23 -11.42 49.11 22.41
C GLY A 23 -11.39 49.13 20.87
N GLY A 24 -10.23 49.44 20.28
CA GLY A 24 -10.01 49.24 18.84
C GLY A 24 -9.93 47.74 18.51
N GLY A 25 -10.58 47.31 17.43
CA GLY A 25 -10.59 45.92 16.98
C GLY A 25 -9.23 45.50 16.38
N GLY A 26 -8.80 44.27 16.64
CA GLY A 26 -7.65 43.63 15.99
C GLY A 26 -8.10 42.51 15.07
N THR A 27 -7.21 42.03 14.19
CA THR A 27 -7.47 40.85 13.35
C THR A 27 -7.22 39.57 14.13
N VAL A 28 -8.19 38.66 14.13
CA VAL A 28 -8.06 37.30 14.65
C VAL A 28 -7.86 36.35 13.48
N THR A 29 -6.76 35.61 13.47
CA THR A 29 -6.48 34.59 12.46
C THR A 29 -6.39 33.22 13.11
N ILE A 30 -7.24 32.29 12.67
CA ILE A 30 -7.26 30.89 13.14
C ILE A 30 -7.18 29.96 11.94
N TYR A 31 -6.00 29.43 11.64
CA TYR A 31 -5.75 28.64 10.42
C TYR A 31 -5.42 27.16 10.69
N GLY A 32 -5.38 26.71 11.95
CA GLY A 32 -5.20 25.30 12.29
C GLY A 32 -5.50 24.96 13.75
N GLY A 33 -5.53 23.66 14.05
CA GLY A 33 -5.86 23.14 15.38
C GLY A 33 -7.35 23.17 15.70
N THR A 34 -7.69 22.87 16.95
CA THR A 34 -9.05 22.96 17.47
C THR A 34 -9.17 24.19 18.35
N VAL A 35 -10.12 25.07 18.05
CA VAL A 35 -10.31 26.32 18.79
C VAL A 35 -11.73 26.41 19.32
N THR A 36 -11.86 26.68 20.62
CA THR A 36 -13.15 26.90 21.27
C THR A 36 -13.17 28.33 21.84
N ALA A 37 -14.14 29.12 21.39
CA ALA A 37 -14.28 30.53 21.70
C ALA A 37 -15.72 30.85 22.14
N ILE A 38 -15.92 30.99 23.45
CA ILE A 38 -17.25 31.12 24.08
C ILE A 38 -17.29 32.42 24.89
N SER A 39 -18.34 33.23 24.70
CA SER A 39 -18.65 34.40 25.54
C SER A 39 -19.71 34.05 26.61
N SER A 40 -19.65 34.71 27.78
CA SER A 40 -20.46 34.36 28.95
C SER A 40 -21.81 35.13 29.07
N ASP A 41 -22.77 34.50 29.76
CA ASP A 41 -24.22 34.84 29.75
C ASP A 41 -24.71 35.76 30.88
N SER A 42 -23.85 36.45 31.63
CA SER A 42 -24.28 37.02 32.93
C SER A 42 -25.15 38.28 32.86
N VAL A 43 -25.38 38.90 31.69
CA VAL A 43 -26.19 40.14 31.53
C VAL A 43 -26.79 40.28 30.13
N SER A 44 -27.77 41.18 29.98
CA SER A 44 -28.52 41.51 28.74
C SER A 44 -27.71 42.00 27.53
N GLN A 45 -26.37 42.00 27.58
CA GLN A 45 -25.48 42.36 26.48
C GLN A 45 -24.22 41.48 26.52
N GLY A 46 -24.24 40.35 25.80
CA GLY A 46 -23.09 39.43 25.67
C GLY A 46 -22.10 39.85 24.57
N GLY A 47 -20.86 39.35 24.64
CA GLY A 47 -19.86 39.49 23.56
C GLY A 47 -19.97 38.36 22.54
N ALA A 48 -19.33 38.51 21.37
CA ALA A 48 -19.26 37.40 20.42
C ALA A 48 -18.29 36.32 20.89
N GLY A 49 -18.42 35.09 20.39
CA GLY A 49 -17.42 34.05 20.61
C GLY A 49 -16.05 34.48 20.05
N ILE A 50 -16.04 34.94 18.80
CA ILE A 50 -14.87 35.47 18.11
C ILE A 50 -15.15 36.90 17.61
N GLY A 51 -14.30 37.83 18.03
CA GLY A 51 -14.36 39.26 17.69
C GLY A 51 -15.28 40.09 18.61
N GLY A 52 -14.91 41.34 18.87
CA GLY A 52 -15.75 42.26 19.66
C GLY A 52 -15.16 43.66 19.78
N GLY A 53 -15.93 44.70 19.43
CA GLY A 53 -15.59 46.11 19.57
C GLY A 53 -16.16 46.96 18.43
N GLU A 54 -16.53 48.23 18.68
CA GLU A 54 -17.02 49.19 17.67
C GLU A 54 -16.01 49.43 16.51
N GLY A 55 -14.76 48.98 16.64
CA GLY A 55 -13.63 49.29 15.77
C GLY A 55 -13.29 48.26 14.68
N ASN A 56 -14.24 47.53 14.09
CA ASN A 56 -14.02 46.67 12.92
C ASN A 56 -12.87 45.65 13.06
N GLY A 57 -12.88 44.83 14.12
CA GLY A 57 -11.99 43.66 14.18
C GLY A 57 -12.35 42.65 13.10
N THR A 58 -11.37 42.14 12.36
CA THR A 58 -11.60 41.18 11.27
C THR A 58 -11.32 39.75 11.70
N PHE A 59 -12.01 38.79 11.08
CA PHE A 59 -11.76 37.37 11.27
C PHE A 59 -11.28 36.71 9.97
N SER A 60 -10.20 35.93 10.06
CA SER A 60 -9.68 35.13 8.95
C SER A 60 -9.36 33.72 9.41
N THR A 61 -9.60 32.76 8.53
CA THR A 61 -9.13 31.38 8.68
C THR A 61 -7.98 31.04 7.74
N THR A 62 -7.54 32.01 6.95
CA THR A 62 -6.43 31.86 6.01
C THR A 62 -5.16 32.38 6.67
N ALA A 63 -4.06 31.65 6.49
CA ALA A 63 -2.76 32.08 6.95
C ALA A 63 -2.28 33.34 6.22
N ALA A 64 -1.25 34.00 6.75
CA ALA A 64 -0.73 35.25 6.19
C ALA A 64 -0.09 35.10 4.79
N ASP A 65 0.20 33.87 4.36
CA ASP A 65 0.72 33.50 3.04
C ASP A 65 -0.39 33.01 2.09
N ASP A 66 -1.65 33.30 2.42
CA ASP A 66 -2.86 32.86 1.71
C ASP A 66 -3.10 31.34 1.72
N THR A 67 -2.38 30.58 2.55
CA THR A 67 -2.66 29.14 2.74
C THR A 67 -4.02 28.95 3.42
N PRO A 68 -4.95 28.19 2.82
CA PRO A 68 -6.25 27.87 3.44
C PRO A 68 -6.06 27.14 4.77
N GLY A 69 -6.77 27.58 5.81
CA GLY A 69 -6.69 26.95 7.13
C GLY A 69 -7.41 25.60 7.20
N THR A 70 -7.00 24.79 8.16
CA THR A 70 -7.56 23.46 8.46
C THR A 70 -8.15 23.36 9.87
N ALA A 71 -8.46 24.51 10.48
CA ALA A 71 -8.93 24.58 11.85
C ALA A 71 -10.33 23.96 12.02
N VAL A 72 -10.57 23.39 13.20
CA VAL A 72 -11.91 23.09 13.70
C VAL A 72 -12.26 24.14 14.75
N ILE A 73 -13.26 24.96 14.49
CA ILE A 73 -13.59 26.13 15.32
C ILE A 73 -14.98 25.96 15.91
N TYR A 74 -15.12 26.11 17.22
CA TYR A 74 -16.38 26.20 17.95
C TYR A 74 -16.52 27.61 18.51
N ALA A 75 -17.42 28.40 17.95
CA ALA A 75 -17.69 29.76 18.37
C ALA A 75 -19.11 29.89 18.93
N ALA A 76 -19.25 30.45 20.12
CA ALA A 76 -20.55 30.71 20.75
C ALA A 76 -20.64 32.14 21.30
N GLY A 77 -21.68 32.86 20.89
CA GLY A 77 -22.00 34.20 21.41
C GLY A 77 -22.79 34.12 22.71
N GLY A 78 -22.62 35.11 23.60
CA GLY A 78 -23.44 35.23 24.80
C GLY A 78 -24.87 35.71 24.47
N THR A 79 -25.73 35.85 25.49
CA THR A 79 -27.16 36.27 25.52
C THR A 79 -27.75 37.22 24.45
N SER A 80 -26.97 37.97 23.65
CA SER A 80 -27.47 38.79 22.52
C SER A 80 -26.43 39.00 21.41
N ALA A 81 -25.45 38.10 21.29
CA ALA A 81 -24.34 38.24 20.35
C ALA A 81 -24.31 37.13 19.30
N SER A 82 -23.62 37.41 18.18
CA SER A 82 -23.27 36.39 17.20
C SER A 82 -22.13 35.50 17.70
N ALA A 83 -21.99 34.31 17.14
CA ALA A 83 -20.83 33.45 17.38
C ALA A 83 -19.54 34.10 16.89
N ILE A 84 -19.57 34.64 15.66
CA ILE A 84 -18.45 35.35 15.03
C ILE A 84 -18.98 36.73 14.62
N ALA A 85 -18.29 37.79 15.06
CA ALA A 85 -18.74 39.17 14.88
C ALA A 85 -18.62 39.65 13.42
N ASP A 86 -17.48 39.42 12.78
CA ASP A 86 -17.22 39.80 11.38
C ASP A 86 -17.32 38.58 10.47
N GLN A 87 -18.32 38.60 9.58
CA GLN A 87 -18.53 37.57 8.56
C GLN A 87 -18.39 38.13 7.13
N SER A 88 -17.84 39.34 6.98
CA SER A 88 -17.76 40.03 5.69
C SER A 88 -16.83 39.34 4.67
N GLY A 89 -15.93 38.46 5.12
CA GLY A 89 -15.06 37.64 4.28
C GLY A 89 -15.37 36.13 4.31
N LYS A 90 -16.61 35.75 4.64
CA LYS A 90 -17.05 34.34 4.81
C LYS A 90 -16.86 33.48 3.56
N GLU A 91 -16.85 34.10 2.38
CA GLU A 91 -16.54 33.47 1.10
C GLU A 91 -15.09 32.98 1.00
N ASN A 92 -14.18 33.57 1.78
CA ASN A 92 -12.76 33.20 1.82
C ASN A 92 -12.41 32.33 3.03
N TRP A 93 -13.40 31.92 3.83
CA TRP A 93 -13.15 31.05 4.96
C TRP A 93 -12.71 29.66 4.50
N SER A 94 -11.93 28.99 5.33
CA SER A 94 -11.47 27.61 5.20
C SER A 94 -11.51 26.92 6.57
N GLY A 95 -11.67 25.61 6.60
CA GLY A 95 -11.77 24.82 7.84
C GLY A 95 -13.18 24.32 8.13
N ILE A 96 -13.38 23.81 9.34
CA ILE A 96 -14.67 23.32 9.85
C ILE A 96 -15.10 24.29 10.96
N ILE A 97 -16.18 25.02 10.77
CA ILE A 97 -16.57 26.13 11.67
C ILE A 97 -17.98 25.90 12.17
N PHE A 98 -18.11 25.73 13.49
CA PHE A 98 -19.34 25.61 14.25
C PHE A 98 -19.69 26.95 14.89
N GLU A 99 -20.83 27.51 14.50
CA GLU A 99 -21.36 28.76 15.01
C GLU A 99 -22.62 28.48 15.86
N LYS A 100 -22.68 29.02 17.08
CA LYS A 100 -23.89 29.07 17.91
C LYS A 100 -24.14 30.52 18.33
N ASN A 101 -25.10 31.19 17.69
CA ASN A 101 -25.51 32.53 18.11
C ASN A 101 -26.39 32.44 19.35
N ALA A 102 -26.60 33.57 20.03
CA ALA A 102 -27.43 33.64 21.23
C ALA A 102 -28.84 33.03 21.10
N ALA A 103 -29.43 33.15 19.91
CA ALA A 103 -30.78 32.66 19.62
C ALA A 103 -30.81 31.17 19.21
N ASP A 104 -29.66 30.57 18.95
CA ASP A 104 -29.56 29.22 18.41
C ASP A 104 -29.55 28.19 19.54
N SER A 105 -30.43 27.19 19.43
CA SER A 105 -30.49 26.07 20.37
C SER A 105 -29.44 24.98 20.09
N LYS A 106 -28.63 25.14 19.04
CA LYS A 106 -27.64 24.15 18.56
C LYS A 106 -26.48 24.84 17.86
N TYR A 107 -25.33 24.17 17.75
CA TYR A 107 -24.28 24.63 16.83
C TYR A 107 -24.63 24.30 15.39
N SER A 108 -24.39 25.26 14.50
CA SER A 108 -24.43 25.08 13.05
C SER A 108 -23.01 25.05 12.50
N GLY A 109 -22.53 23.85 12.20
CA GLY A 109 -21.25 23.55 11.58
C GLY A 109 -21.31 23.60 10.06
N VAL A 110 -20.30 24.21 9.43
CA VAL A 110 -20.11 24.23 7.99
C VAL A 110 -18.66 23.88 7.64
N VAL A 111 -18.48 23.04 6.63
CA VAL A 111 -17.18 22.78 6.00
C VAL A 111 -16.92 23.82 4.92
N TYR A 112 -15.76 24.46 4.98
CA TYR A 112 -15.31 25.44 4.00
C TYR A 112 -14.08 24.94 3.24
N GLY A 113 -14.20 24.89 1.90
CA GLY A 113 -13.15 24.36 1.03
C GLY A 113 -12.96 22.85 1.18
N ASP A 114 -11.77 22.38 0.80
CA ASP A 114 -11.39 20.98 0.90
C ASP A 114 -10.72 20.70 2.25
N GLN A 115 -11.40 19.94 3.10
CA GLN A 115 -10.95 19.66 4.46
C GLN A 115 -10.64 18.19 4.65
N THR A 116 -9.55 17.91 5.37
CA THR A 116 -9.20 16.56 5.84
C THR A 116 -9.11 16.57 7.34
N LEU A 117 -9.85 15.68 8.00
CA LEU A 117 -9.83 15.56 9.46
C LEU A 117 -8.41 15.31 9.96
N GLN A 118 -7.92 16.22 10.80
CA GLN A 118 -6.62 16.08 11.47
C GLN A 118 -6.73 15.24 12.74
N GLU A 119 -7.91 15.22 13.36
CA GLU A 119 -8.27 14.45 14.55
C GLU A 119 -9.69 13.90 14.44
N ASP A 120 -10.04 12.96 15.32
CA ASP A 120 -11.39 12.44 15.40
C ASP A 120 -12.39 13.57 15.67
N LEU A 121 -13.52 13.54 14.97
CA LEU A 121 -14.59 14.52 15.11
C LEU A 121 -15.84 13.81 15.60
N THR A 122 -16.46 14.33 16.66
CA THR A 122 -17.71 13.80 17.19
C THR A 122 -18.80 14.86 17.09
N LEU A 123 -19.99 14.47 16.64
CA LEU A 123 -21.19 15.29 16.58
C LEU A 123 -22.27 14.67 17.48
N PRO A 124 -22.78 15.37 18.51
CA PRO A 124 -22.24 16.60 19.05
C PRO A 124 -20.92 16.38 19.82
N ASN A 125 -20.03 17.35 19.77
CA ASN A 125 -18.91 17.50 20.69
C ASN A 125 -19.34 18.33 21.91
N GLY A 126 -19.93 17.67 22.91
CA GLY A 126 -20.48 18.30 24.11
C GLY A 126 -21.97 17.99 24.31
N GLU A 127 -22.63 18.79 25.16
CA GLU A 127 -24.06 18.61 25.48
C GLU A 127 -24.99 19.30 24.47
N ASP A 128 -24.51 20.35 23.80
CA ASP A 128 -25.29 21.08 22.81
C ASP A 128 -25.43 20.26 21.52
N PRO A 129 -26.64 20.14 20.94
CA PRO A 129 -26.81 19.52 19.62
C PRO A 129 -25.94 20.20 18.56
N GLN A 130 -25.49 19.45 17.55
CA GLN A 130 -24.64 19.97 16.48
C GLN A 130 -25.07 19.44 15.12
N THR A 131 -25.21 20.33 14.16
CA THR A 131 -25.25 19.96 12.74
C THR A 131 -23.89 20.25 12.11
N LEU A 132 -23.40 19.41 11.21
CA LEU A 132 -22.26 19.69 10.33
C LEU A 132 -22.73 19.57 8.88
N THR A 133 -22.52 20.62 8.09
CA THR A 133 -22.94 20.67 6.68
C THR A 133 -21.73 20.74 5.77
N VAL A 134 -21.62 19.79 4.85
CA VAL A 134 -20.73 19.86 3.69
C VAL A 134 -21.54 20.46 2.54
N LYS A 135 -21.31 21.75 2.29
CA LYS A 135 -22.06 22.54 1.31
C LYS A 135 -21.55 22.32 -0.13
N GLU A 136 -22.27 22.87 -1.11
CA GLU A 136 -21.83 22.92 -2.50
C GLU A 136 -20.39 23.44 -2.65
N GLY A 137 -19.57 22.70 -3.39
CA GLY A 137 -18.17 23.05 -3.67
C GLY A 137 -17.21 22.87 -2.49
N ALA A 138 -17.65 22.28 -1.38
CA ALA A 138 -16.80 21.89 -0.27
C ALA A 138 -16.64 20.36 -0.23
N SER A 139 -15.50 19.90 0.29
CA SER A 139 -15.25 18.48 0.52
C SER A 139 -14.77 18.22 1.94
N LEU A 140 -15.19 17.10 2.53
CA LEU A 140 -14.69 16.61 3.82
C LEU A 140 -14.11 15.21 3.64
N THR A 141 -12.87 15.01 4.05
CA THR A 141 -12.19 13.71 4.03
C THR A 141 -12.00 13.19 5.45
N VAL A 142 -12.43 11.95 5.67
CA VAL A 142 -12.11 11.13 6.83
C VAL A 142 -10.96 10.19 6.43
N PRO A 143 -9.69 10.50 6.79
CA PRO A 143 -8.54 9.73 6.37
C PRO A 143 -8.34 8.46 7.21
N ASP A 144 -7.35 7.66 6.82
CA ASP A 144 -6.95 6.45 7.55
C ASP A 144 -6.69 6.74 9.05
N GLY A 145 -7.25 5.88 9.90
CA GLY A 145 -7.10 5.95 11.35
C GLY A 145 -7.90 7.07 12.04
N LYS A 146 -8.73 7.81 11.30
CA LYS A 146 -9.61 8.85 11.87
C LYS A 146 -11.08 8.46 11.80
N THR A 147 -11.85 8.97 12.76
CA THR A 147 -13.27 8.71 12.90
C THR A 147 -14.10 10.00 12.92
N LEU A 148 -15.16 10.02 12.12
CA LEU A 148 -16.28 10.96 12.26
C LEU A 148 -17.44 10.23 12.93
N THR A 149 -17.71 10.52 14.20
CA THR A 149 -18.82 9.91 14.94
C THR A 149 -20.02 10.84 14.95
N VAL A 150 -21.19 10.34 14.56
CA VAL A 150 -22.49 11.02 14.67
C VAL A 150 -23.33 10.30 15.73
N LYS A 151 -23.44 10.92 16.91
CA LYS A 151 -24.21 10.45 18.06
C LYS A 151 -25.61 11.02 18.05
N GLN A 152 -26.42 10.64 19.05
CA GLN A 152 -27.71 11.27 19.32
C GLN A 152 -27.59 12.81 19.34
N ASP A 153 -28.55 13.48 18.71
CA ASP A 153 -28.62 14.95 18.55
C ASP A 153 -27.48 15.55 17.70
N GLY A 154 -26.69 14.69 17.06
CA GLY A 154 -25.73 15.02 16.03
C GLY A 154 -26.32 14.80 14.64
N GLU A 155 -26.08 15.75 13.75
CA GLU A 155 -26.55 15.70 12.36
C GLU A 155 -25.39 15.97 11.40
N LEU A 156 -25.13 15.08 10.45
CA LEU A 156 -24.25 15.33 9.31
C LEU A 156 -25.09 15.49 8.05
N ARG A 157 -24.91 16.60 7.33
CA ARG A 157 -25.58 16.88 6.06
C ARG A 157 -24.55 17.02 4.96
N VAL A 158 -24.67 16.25 3.90
CA VAL A 158 -23.93 16.46 2.66
C VAL A 158 -24.92 17.05 1.67
N ASP A 159 -24.86 18.36 1.45
CA ASP A 159 -25.80 19.05 0.57
C ASP A 159 -25.47 18.79 -0.90
N SER A 160 -26.39 19.14 -1.80
CA SER A 160 -26.17 19.00 -3.24
C SER A 160 -24.89 19.73 -3.69
N GLY A 161 -24.03 19.02 -4.42
CA GLY A 161 -22.72 19.52 -4.85
C GLY A 161 -21.63 19.53 -3.76
N GLY A 162 -21.93 19.08 -2.54
CA GLY A 162 -20.94 18.79 -1.50
C GLY A 162 -20.46 17.34 -1.57
N GLU A 163 -19.24 17.10 -1.08
CA GLU A 163 -18.61 15.77 -1.13
C GLU A 163 -18.07 15.30 0.22
N LEU A 164 -18.37 14.06 0.60
CA LEU A 164 -17.75 13.40 1.76
C LEU A 164 -16.94 12.20 1.28
N HIS A 165 -15.68 12.13 1.67
CA HIS A 165 -14.75 11.04 1.34
C HIS A 165 -14.40 10.27 2.61
N VAL A 166 -14.93 9.05 2.75
CA VAL A 166 -14.53 8.11 3.80
C VAL A 166 -13.49 7.18 3.20
N ASN A 167 -12.22 7.51 3.44
CA ASN A 167 -11.10 6.82 2.81
C ASN A 167 -10.82 5.46 3.48
N LYS A 168 -10.09 4.59 2.80
CA LYS A 168 -9.60 3.32 3.37
C LYS A 168 -8.97 3.53 4.74
N GLY A 169 -9.49 2.81 5.74
CA GLY A 169 -9.08 2.89 7.14
C GLY A 169 -9.73 4.03 7.94
N GLY A 170 -10.39 4.98 7.29
CA GLY A 170 -11.26 5.98 7.92
C GLY A 170 -12.65 5.42 8.25
N THR A 171 -13.30 6.02 9.25
CA THR A 171 -14.61 5.55 9.74
C THR A 171 -15.62 6.69 9.88
N LEU A 172 -16.80 6.53 9.29
CA LEU A 172 -18.01 7.26 9.66
C LEU A 172 -18.87 6.36 10.55
N GLU A 173 -18.98 6.71 11.83
CA GLU A 173 -19.73 5.94 12.82
C GLU A 173 -21.03 6.65 13.18
N ILE A 174 -22.18 6.07 12.81
CA ILE A 174 -23.50 6.61 13.13
C ILE A 174 -24.07 5.80 14.30
N GLN A 175 -24.00 6.38 15.50
CA GLN A 175 -24.51 5.76 16.73
C GLN A 175 -26.03 5.97 16.84
N GLN A 176 -26.68 5.26 17.78
CA GLN A 176 -28.15 5.27 17.88
C GLN A 176 -28.69 6.71 18.04
N ASN A 177 -29.61 7.08 17.14
CA ASN A 177 -30.25 8.41 17.00
C ASN A 177 -29.38 9.55 16.46
N GLY A 178 -28.17 9.27 15.96
CA GLY A 178 -27.47 10.20 15.07
C GLY A 178 -28.10 10.21 13.68
N SER A 179 -28.07 11.37 13.00
CA SER A 179 -28.66 11.52 11.67
C SER A 179 -27.60 11.87 10.64
N VAL A 180 -27.59 11.15 9.51
CA VAL A 180 -26.79 11.50 8.34
C VAL A 180 -27.72 11.61 7.14
N THR A 181 -27.76 12.79 6.50
CA THR A 181 -28.54 13.04 5.28
C THR A 181 -27.59 13.38 4.13
N ASN A 182 -27.76 12.70 3.00
CA ASN A 182 -26.96 12.89 1.79
C ASN A 182 -27.84 13.35 0.62
N GLU A 183 -27.63 14.55 0.14
CA GLU A 183 -28.14 15.10 -1.12
C GLU A 183 -27.02 15.41 -2.13
N GLY A 184 -25.75 15.23 -1.72
CA GLY A 184 -24.55 15.36 -2.53
C GLY A 184 -23.95 14.01 -2.93
N THR A 185 -22.63 13.87 -2.78
CA THR A 185 -21.93 12.60 -3.04
C THR A 185 -21.11 12.14 -1.85
N ILE A 186 -21.27 10.87 -1.47
CA ILE A 186 -20.42 10.20 -0.49
C ILE A 186 -19.58 9.14 -1.21
N HIS A 187 -18.26 9.29 -1.12
CA HIS A 187 -17.26 8.37 -1.61
C HIS A 187 -16.79 7.46 -0.47
N ASN A 188 -17.00 6.15 -0.57
CA ASN A 188 -16.65 5.22 0.51
C ASN A 188 -15.66 4.15 0.06
N SER A 189 -14.44 4.22 0.58
CA SER A 189 -13.45 3.14 0.57
C SER A 189 -13.05 2.68 1.97
N GLY A 190 -13.66 3.24 3.02
CA GLY A 190 -13.48 2.91 4.43
C GLY A 190 -14.71 2.28 5.07
N THR A 191 -14.99 2.61 6.33
CA THR A 191 -16.12 2.02 7.07
C THR A 191 -17.22 3.05 7.28
N ILE A 192 -18.45 2.73 6.88
CA ILE A 192 -19.66 3.46 7.26
C ILE A 192 -20.53 2.51 8.07
N SER A 193 -20.79 2.83 9.35
CA SER A 193 -21.69 2.06 10.20
C SER A 193 -22.96 2.87 10.51
N GLY A 194 -24.12 2.26 10.26
CA GLY A 194 -25.43 2.87 10.43
C GLY A 194 -26.09 3.29 9.10
N THR A 195 -27.16 4.07 9.19
CA THR A 195 -27.98 4.45 8.04
C THR A 195 -27.64 5.85 7.56
N VAL A 196 -27.41 5.97 6.26
CA VAL A 196 -27.34 7.25 5.55
C VAL A 196 -28.66 7.42 4.81
N ASP A 197 -29.42 8.46 5.14
CA ASP A 197 -30.66 8.83 4.48
C ASP A 197 -30.39 9.86 3.36
N GLY A 198 -31.37 10.10 2.49
CA GLY A 198 -31.31 11.14 1.45
C GLY A 198 -31.27 10.59 0.03
N SER A 199 -31.32 11.50 -0.95
CA SER A 199 -31.40 11.15 -2.39
C SER A 199 -30.09 11.27 -3.17
N GLY A 200 -29.01 11.68 -2.49
CA GLY A 200 -27.68 11.83 -3.04
C GLY A 200 -27.00 10.51 -3.43
N SER A 201 -25.85 10.61 -4.10
CA SER A 201 -25.10 9.45 -4.56
C SER A 201 -24.21 8.88 -3.46
N LEU A 202 -24.25 7.57 -3.25
CA LEU A 202 -23.32 6.84 -2.40
C LEU A 202 -22.48 5.93 -3.30
N VAL A 203 -21.22 6.30 -3.49
CA VAL A 203 -20.25 5.57 -4.30
C VAL A 203 -19.44 4.65 -3.39
N GLN A 204 -19.81 3.37 -3.37
CA GLN A 204 -19.08 2.32 -2.67
C GLN A 204 -17.97 1.77 -3.57
N TYR A 205 -16.72 1.99 -3.18
CA TYR A 205 -15.57 1.45 -3.87
C TYR A 205 -15.30 -0.01 -3.49
N VAL A 206 -14.69 -0.75 -4.41
CA VAL A 206 -14.09 -2.07 -4.17
C VAL A 206 -12.94 -1.90 -3.19
N MET A 207 -12.93 -2.70 -2.13
CA MET A 207 -11.91 -2.68 -1.07
C MET A 207 -10.89 -3.81 -1.23
N SER A 208 -11.33 -4.95 -1.77
CA SER A 208 -10.46 -6.07 -2.06
C SER A 208 -10.93 -6.85 -3.28
N VAL A 209 -9.98 -7.49 -3.95
CA VAL A 209 -10.23 -8.45 -5.02
C VAL A 209 -9.55 -9.76 -4.62
N LYS A 210 -10.24 -10.88 -4.82
CA LYS A 210 -9.70 -12.23 -4.61
C LYS A 210 -9.69 -12.97 -5.93
N LEU A 211 -8.65 -13.76 -6.18
CA LEU A 211 -8.53 -14.61 -7.36
C LEU A 211 -8.60 -16.08 -6.96
N ASP A 212 -9.38 -16.85 -7.71
CA ASP A 212 -9.42 -18.30 -7.61
C ASP A 212 -9.30 -18.94 -9.01
N PRO A 213 -8.29 -19.82 -9.24
CA PRO A 213 -7.17 -20.14 -8.35
C PRO A 213 -6.10 -19.03 -8.25
N ALA A 214 -5.38 -18.97 -7.12
CA ALA A 214 -4.25 -18.06 -6.91
C ALA A 214 -2.94 -18.50 -7.62
N ALA A 215 -2.88 -19.76 -8.07
CA ALA A 215 -1.79 -20.27 -8.89
C ALA A 215 -2.30 -21.34 -9.87
N LEU A 216 -1.68 -21.39 -11.05
CA LEU A 216 -1.97 -22.35 -12.11
C LEU A 216 -0.68 -23.04 -12.55
N SER A 217 -0.76 -24.35 -12.78
CA SER A 217 0.30 -25.12 -13.45
C SER A 217 -0.29 -25.72 -14.72
N LEU A 218 0.12 -25.20 -15.87
CA LEU A 218 -0.39 -25.57 -17.19
C LEU A 218 0.70 -26.17 -18.06
N THR A 219 0.33 -27.02 -19.00
CA THR A 219 1.20 -27.43 -20.11
C THR A 219 0.97 -26.49 -21.29
N LYS A 220 2.00 -26.23 -22.10
CA LYS A 220 1.89 -25.42 -23.31
C LYS A 220 0.66 -25.81 -24.14
N GLY A 221 -0.17 -24.83 -24.50
CA GLY A 221 -1.41 -25.01 -25.26
C GLY A 221 -2.66 -25.26 -24.40
N GLN A 222 -2.52 -25.51 -23.09
CA GLN A 222 -3.66 -25.62 -22.19
C GLN A 222 -4.23 -24.24 -21.84
N THR A 223 -5.51 -24.26 -21.47
CA THR A 223 -6.24 -23.10 -20.96
C THR A 223 -6.79 -23.39 -19.57
N ALA A 224 -6.94 -22.35 -18.75
CA ALA A 224 -7.64 -22.41 -17.47
C ALA A 224 -8.45 -21.14 -17.24
N THR A 225 -9.45 -21.22 -16.37
CA THR A 225 -10.28 -20.07 -15.99
C THR A 225 -9.82 -19.52 -14.65
N LEU A 226 -9.77 -18.19 -14.54
CA LEU A 226 -9.59 -17.44 -13.30
C LEU A 226 -10.89 -16.71 -12.98
N THR A 227 -11.33 -16.81 -11.73
CA THR A 227 -12.49 -16.06 -11.21
C THR A 227 -12.01 -14.96 -10.30
N ALA A 228 -12.50 -13.74 -10.52
CA ALA A 228 -12.28 -12.61 -9.63
C ALA A 228 -13.53 -12.36 -8.76
N THR A 229 -13.34 -12.29 -7.45
CA THR A 229 -14.38 -11.93 -6.48
C THR A 229 -14.04 -10.57 -5.88
N VAL A 230 -14.90 -9.58 -6.10
CA VAL A 230 -14.74 -8.22 -5.55
C VAL A 230 -15.51 -8.09 -4.24
N GLU A 231 -14.90 -7.46 -3.24
CA GLU A 231 -15.54 -7.14 -1.96
C GLU A 231 -15.42 -5.63 -1.70
N PRO A 232 -16.45 -4.97 -1.15
CA PRO A 232 -17.72 -5.56 -0.69
C PRO A 232 -18.71 -5.84 -1.84
N ASP A 233 -19.68 -6.73 -1.59
CA ASP A 233 -20.69 -7.13 -2.59
C ASP A 233 -21.60 -5.98 -3.03
N ASN A 234 -21.66 -4.88 -2.29
CA ASN A 234 -22.44 -3.69 -2.63
C ASN A 234 -21.59 -2.58 -3.29
N ALA A 235 -20.38 -2.89 -3.78
CA ALA A 235 -19.60 -1.96 -4.59
C ALA A 235 -20.42 -1.43 -5.78
N THR A 236 -20.38 -0.11 -6.00
CA THR A 236 -21.17 0.59 -7.02
C THR A 236 -20.78 0.16 -8.43
N SER A 237 -19.48 -0.05 -8.67
CA SER A 237 -18.95 -0.69 -9.87
C SER A 237 -18.13 -1.90 -9.48
N LYS A 238 -18.38 -3.03 -10.15
CA LYS A 238 -17.66 -4.30 -9.98
C LYS A 238 -16.79 -4.64 -11.19
N ALA A 239 -16.62 -3.70 -12.11
CA ALA A 239 -15.81 -3.89 -13.31
C ALA A 239 -14.35 -4.09 -12.92
N VAL A 240 -13.69 -5.01 -13.62
CA VAL A 240 -12.29 -5.35 -13.41
C VAL A 240 -11.55 -5.41 -14.73
N VAL A 241 -10.26 -5.13 -14.71
CA VAL A 241 -9.36 -5.27 -15.85
C VAL A 241 -8.31 -6.34 -15.57
N TRP A 242 -8.05 -7.16 -16.58
CA TRP A 242 -7.07 -8.25 -16.52
C TRP A 242 -5.82 -7.92 -17.33
N ASN A 243 -4.65 -8.27 -16.80
CA ASN A 243 -3.37 -8.07 -17.47
C ASN A 243 -2.41 -9.25 -17.23
N SER A 244 -1.56 -9.56 -18.21
CA SER A 244 -0.44 -10.50 -18.05
C SER A 244 0.88 -9.76 -18.09
N ASN A 245 1.78 -10.05 -17.15
CA ASN A 245 3.13 -9.49 -17.18
C ASN A 245 4.05 -10.12 -18.26
N HIS A 246 3.68 -11.29 -18.79
CA HIS A 246 4.45 -12.03 -19.81
C HIS A 246 3.51 -12.73 -20.79
N THR A 247 2.97 -11.98 -21.74
CA THR A 247 2.06 -12.50 -22.78
C THR A 247 2.71 -13.57 -23.67
N GLY A 248 4.05 -13.57 -23.80
CA GLY A 248 4.79 -14.64 -24.48
C GLY A 248 4.76 -15.99 -23.75
N VAL A 249 4.52 -15.99 -22.44
CA VAL A 249 4.43 -17.21 -21.59
C VAL A 249 2.98 -17.59 -21.35
N ALA A 250 2.14 -16.65 -20.92
CA ALA A 250 0.71 -16.85 -20.76
C ALA A 250 -0.08 -15.58 -21.09
N THR A 251 -1.18 -15.72 -21.84
CA THR A 251 -2.11 -14.63 -22.14
C THR A 251 -3.37 -14.76 -21.29
N VAL A 252 -4.10 -13.67 -21.12
CA VAL A 252 -5.38 -13.63 -20.41
C VAL A 252 -6.41 -12.92 -21.28
N THR A 253 -7.65 -13.38 -21.28
CA THR A 253 -8.77 -12.77 -21.98
C THR A 253 -9.98 -12.76 -21.06
N GLU A 254 -10.58 -11.60 -20.88
CA GLU A 254 -11.77 -11.44 -20.06
C GLU A 254 -12.99 -12.07 -20.75
N ASN A 255 -13.81 -12.76 -19.95
CA ASN A 255 -15.05 -13.39 -20.36
C ASN A 255 -16.25 -12.48 -20.02
N ALA A 256 -17.39 -12.72 -20.66
CA ALA A 256 -18.59 -11.90 -20.49
C ALA A 256 -19.19 -11.95 -19.06
N ASP A 257 -18.82 -12.93 -18.24
CA ASP A 257 -19.24 -13.08 -16.85
C ASP A 257 -18.27 -12.45 -15.83
N GLY A 258 -17.22 -11.76 -16.30
CA GLY A 258 -16.18 -11.14 -15.47
C GLY A 258 -15.08 -12.10 -15.01
N SER A 259 -15.17 -13.39 -15.34
CA SER A 259 -14.04 -14.31 -15.24
C SER A 259 -13.02 -14.04 -16.36
N ALA A 260 -11.86 -14.70 -16.32
CA ALA A 260 -10.91 -14.62 -17.42
C ALA A 260 -10.34 -15.99 -17.80
N THR A 261 -10.13 -16.20 -19.09
CA THR A 261 -9.46 -17.39 -19.63
C THR A 261 -7.98 -17.11 -19.83
N VAL A 262 -7.15 -17.89 -19.14
CA VAL A 262 -5.69 -17.91 -19.28
C VAL A 262 -5.29 -18.94 -20.32
N THR A 263 -4.45 -18.57 -21.27
CA THR A 263 -3.91 -19.47 -22.31
C THR A 263 -2.39 -19.60 -22.19
N ALA A 264 -1.89 -20.83 -22.06
CA ALA A 264 -0.46 -21.13 -21.95
C ALA A 264 0.23 -21.12 -23.32
N VAL A 265 1.18 -20.20 -23.52
CA VAL A 265 1.83 -19.93 -24.82
C VAL A 265 3.20 -20.62 -24.93
N SER A 266 4.06 -20.47 -23.92
CA SER A 266 5.38 -21.10 -23.85
C SER A 266 5.77 -21.44 -22.42
N ALA A 267 6.69 -22.40 -22.24
CA ALA A 267 7.20 -22.71 -20.91
C ALA A 267 7.81 -21.47 -20.24
N GLY A 268 7.57 -21.32 -18.93
CA GLY A 268 7.97 -20.15 -18.16
C GLY A 268 7.00 -19.85 -17.03
N VAL A 269 7.18 -18.69 -16.39
CA VAL A 269 6.28 -18.21 -15.33
C VAL A 269 5.75 -16.82 -15.71
N ALA A 270 4.43 -16.65 -15.61
CA ALA A 270 3.74 -15.38 -15.81
C ALA A 270 2.87 -15.06 -14.60
N ALA A 271 2.64 -13.78 -14.34
CA ALA A 271 1.69 -13.29 -13.36
C ALA A 271 0.52 -12.66 -14.11
N ILE A 272 -0.69 -13.14 -13.81
CA ILE A 272 -1.94 -12.56 -14.29
C ILE A 272 -2.51 -11.70 -13.17
N THR A 273 -2.72 -10.42 -13.43
CA THR A 273 -3.22 -9.45 -12.44
C THR A 273 -4.63 -9.00 -12.82
N VAL A 274 -5.52 -8.96 -11.85
CA VAL A 274 -6.85 -8.35 -11.95
C VAL A 274 -6.87 -7.07 -11.11
N THR A 275 -7.44 -5.98 -11.64
CA THR A 275 -7.55 -4.69 -10.94
C THR A 275 -8.97 -4.15 -11.08
N ALA A 276 -9.54 -3.59 -10.02
CA ALA A 276 -10.83 -2.91 -10.07
C ALA A 276 -10.73 -1.61 -10.88
N GLU A 277 -11.70 -1.36 -11.76
CA GLU A 277 -11.72 -0.16 -12.63
C GLU A 277 -12.40 1.04 -11.99
N ASP A 278 -12.95 0.89 -10.79
CA ASP A 278 -13.69 1.94 -10.09
C ASP A 278 -12.79 3.05 -9.52
N GLY A 279 -11.46 2.95 -9.66
CA GLY A 279 -10.50 3.92 -9.13
C GLY A 279 -10.01 3.63 -7.71
N SER A 280 -10.47 2.55 -7.07
CA SER A 280 -10.03 2.12 -5.75
C SER A 280 -8.57 1.62 -5.71
N GLY A 281 -8.07 1.15 -6.85
CA GLY A 281 -6.77 0.49 -6.96
C GLY A 281 -6.72 -0.94 -6.37
N ALA A 282 -7.86 -1.51 -5.96
CA ALA A 282 -7.92 -2.88 -5.44
C ALA A 282 -7.51 -3.88 -6.53
N SER A 283 -6.59 -4.80 -6.21
CA SER A 283 -6.06 -5.77 -7.18
C SER A 283 -5.67 -7.10 -6.54
N ALA A 284 -5.55 -8.14 -7.37
CA ALA A 284 -5.03 -9.45 -7.00
C ALA A 284 -4.22 -10.07 -8.14
N SER A 285 -3.35 -11.02 -7.83
CA SER A 285 -2.50 -11.69 -8.84
C SER A 285 -2.53 -13.21 -8.71
N CYS A 286 -2.51 -13.89 -9.85
CA CYS A 286 -2.38 -15.33 -9.99
C CYS A 286 -1.06 -15.69 -10.68
N THR A 287 -0.30 -16.61 -10.10
CA THR A 287 0.95 -17.10 -10.70
C THR A 287 0.68 -18.28 -11.62
N VAL A 288 1.05 -18.14 -12.90
CA VAL A 288 0.89 -19.18 -13.93
C VAL A 288 2.25 -19.76 -14.28
N THR A 289 2.45 -21.05 -13.99
CA THR A 289 3.62 -21.81 -14.41
C THR A 289 3.26 -22.66 -15.62
N VAL A 290 3.96 -22.44 -16.73
CA VAL A 290 3.78 -23.22 -17.96
C VAL A 290 4.94 -24.20 -18.12
N LYS A 291 4.62 -25.48 -18.32
CA LYS A 291 5.58 -26.56 -18.59
C LYS A 291 5.53 -26.96 -20.07
N ASN A 292 6.63 -27.50 -20.57
CA ASN A 292 6.60 -28.18 -21.85
C ASN A 292 5.80 -29.48 -21.72
N PRO A 293 5.11 -29.92 -22.79
CA PRO A 293 4.58 -31.28 -22.83
C PRO A 293 5.76 -32.25 -22.67
N ASP A 294 5.56 -33.32 -21.89
CA ASP A 294 6.55 -34.39 -21.80
C ASP A 294 6.85 -34.89 -23.22
N PRO A 295 8.13 -35.10 -23.60
CA PRO A 295 8.42 -35.86 -24.79
C PRO A 295 7.82 -37.26 -24.58
N ASP A 296 6.98 -37.70 -25.52
CA ASP A 296 6.40 -39.04 -25.57
C ASP A 296 7.45 -40.09 -25.13
N PRO A 297 7.11 -41.09 -24.28
CA PRO A 297 7.97 -42.24 -24.14
C PRO A 297 8.14 -42.86 -25.53
N ASP A 298 9.41 -42.96 -25.95
CA ASP A 298 9.89 -43.49 -27.23
C ASP A 298 8.97 -44.62 -27.76
N PRO A 299 8.48 -44.58 -29.01
CA PRO A 299 7.81 -45.73 -29.60
C PRO A 299 8.78 -46.91 -29.58
N ASP A 300 8.38 -47.95 -28.83
CA ASP A 300 9.03 -49.24 -28.65
C ASP A 300 9.93 -49.63 -29.85
N PRO A 301 11.24 -49.88 -29.65
CA PRO A 301 12.09 -50.33 -30.74
C PRO A 301 11.55 -51.65 -31.29
N ASP A 302 11.24 -51.63 -32.58
CA ASP A 302 10.79 -52.73 -33.46
C ASP A 302 11.25 -54.13 -32.96
N PRO A 303 10.37 -55.15 -32.87
CA PRO A 303 10.77 -56.49 -32.46
C PRO A 303 11.79 -57.07 -33.46
N ASP A 304 12.95 -57.45 -32.92
CA ASP A 304 14.08 -58.11 -33.59
C ASP A 304 13.59 -59.25 -34.51
N PRO A 305 14.08 -59.38 -35.76
CA PRO A 305 13.63 -60.43 -36.65
C PRO A 305 14.07 -61.81 -36.15
N ASP A 306 13.08 -62.69 -36.11
CA ASP A 306 13.10 -64.12 -35.81
C ASP A 306 14.40 -64.84 -36.26
N PRO A 307 15.12 -65.56 -35.38
CA PRO A 307 16.23 -66.39 -35.81
C PRO A 307 15.72 -67.71 -36.43
N ASP A 308 16.16 -67.94 -37.66
CA ASP A 308 15.98 -69.15 -38.49
C ASP A 308 16.28 -70.47 -37.72
N PRO A 309 15.70 -71.62 -38.12
CA PRO A 309 15.49 -72.78 -37.26
C PRO A 309 16.71 -73.70 -37.12
N ASP A 310 16.73 -74.33 -35.95
CA ASP A 310 17.59 -75.43 -35.50
C ASP A 310 17.74 -76.60 -36.51
N PRO A 311 18.89 -77.28 -36.50
CA PRO A 311 18.88 -78.73 -36.58
C PRO A 311 19.70 -79.44 -35.47
N ASP A 312 18.95 -80.20 -34.66
CA ASP A 312 19.13 -81.65 -34.36
C ASP A 312 20.13 -82.05 -33.22
N PRO A 313 20.02 -83.26 -32.60
CA PRO A 313 19.72 -83.40 -31.18
C PRO A 313 20.74 -84.31 -30.43
N GLY A 314 21.06 -83.98 -29.18
CA GLY A 314 22.10 -84.75 -28.47
C GLY A 314 22.06 -84.64 -26.95
N LYS A 315 21.21 -85.49 -26.34
CA LYS A 315 21.12 -85.97 -24.94
C LYS A 315 22.46 -85.98 -24.11
N PRO A 316 22.42 -86.18 -22.78
CA PRO A 316 22.28 -85.23 -21.66
C PRO A 316 23.46 -85.32 -20.64
N SER A 317 23.52 -84.47 -19.60
CA SER A 317 24.00 -84.87 -18.25
C SER A 317 24.05 -83.70 -17.24
N GLY A 318 23.21 -83.79 -16.20
CA GLY A 318 23.45 -83.32 -14.82
C GLY A 318 23.42 -81.80 -14.58
N GLY A 319 22.69 -81.23 -13.63
CA GLY A 319 22.02 -81.78 -12.46
C GLY A 319 22.16 -80.79 -11.29
N SER A 320 21.07 -80.61 -10.55
CA SER A 320 20.87 -79.82 -9.31
C SER A 320 20.67 -78.30 -9.49
N GLY A 321 19.62 -77.67 -8.95
CA GLY A 321 18.50 -78.19 -8.17
C GLY A 321 17.50 -77.11 -7.76
N TRP A 322 16.26 -77.57 -7.56
CA TRP A 322 15.16 -77.02 -6.74
C TRP A 322 14.26 -75.89 -7.31
N ASN A 323 13.08 -76.32 -7.79
CA ASN A 323 11.82 -75.57 -7.88
C ASN A 323 11.00 -75.78 -6.58
N GLU A 324 10.55 -74.71 -5.91
CA GLU A 324 9.15 -74.19 -5.81
C GLU A 324 8.18 -74.98 -4.88
N PRO A 325 6.95 -74.52 -4.50
CA PRO A 325 6.28 -73.20 -4.56
C PRO A 325 5.44 -72.80 -3.30
N SER A 326 4.80 -71.62 -3.38
CA SER A 326 3.38 -71.31 -3.04
C SER A 326 3.00 -70.41 -1.84
N ILE A 327 2.49 -69.22 -2.24
CA ILE A 327 1.22 -68.52 -1.89
C ILE A 327 0.87 -68.25 -0.41
N GLY A 328 0.70 -66.96 -0.11
CA GLY A 328 -0.16 -66.48 0.99
C GLY A 328 -0.18 -64.95 1.08
N ALA A 329 -1.38 -64.36 0.92
CA ALA A 329 -1.72 -62.94 1.07
C ALA A 329 -1.22 -62.34 2.41
N GLU A 330 -0.96 -61.04 2.57
CA GLU A 330 -1.91 -59.92 2.60
C GLU A 330 -1.16 -58.58 2.36
N MET A 331 -1.71 -57.70 1.51
CA MET A 331 -1.32 -56.28 1.45
C MET A 331 -2.40 -55.45 2.14
N PRO A 332 -2.08 -54.60 3.14
CA PRO A 332 -2.89 -53.45 3.47
C PRO A 332 -2.40 -52.21 2.71
N ILE A 333 -3.37 -51.60 2.04
CA ILE A 333 -3.51 -50.23 1.55
C ILE A 333 -2.64 -49.21 2.32
N ALA A 334 -1.87 -48.40 1.58
CA ALA A 334 -1.38 -47.11 2.04
C ALA A 334 -1.69 -46.04 0.98
N GLU A 335 -2.34 -44.98 1.48
CA GLU A 335 -2.76 -43.73 0.86
C GLU A 335 -1.57 -42.86 0.39
N PRO A 336 -1.82 -41.79 -0.40
CA PRO A 336 -0.82 -41.16 -1.26
C PRO A 336 0.11 -40.23 -0.47
N GLU A 337 1.40 -40.25 -0.79
CA GLU A 337 2.36 -39.30 -0.21
C GLU A 337 2.12 -37.88 -0.73
N GLU A 338 1.83 -36.97 0.22
CA GLU A 338 1.85 -35.52 0.05
C GLU A 338 3.28 -34.94 -0.10
N ALA A 339 3.33 -33.82 -0.83
CA ALA A 339 4.28 -32.70 -0.79
C ALA A 339 5.64 -32.79 -0.06
N GLY A 340 6.71 -32.43 -0.80
CA GLY A 340 7.84 -31.63 -0.29
C GLY A 340 9.16 -32.35 -0.08
N GLN A 341 10.16 -32.08 -0.94
CA GLN A 341 11.57 -32.20 -0.56
C GLN A 341 12.20 -30.81 -0.54
N SER A 342 12.25 -30.22 0.66
CA SER A 342 13.15 -29.12 0.99
C SER A 342 14.59 -29.65 1.02
N GLY A 343 15.53 -28.93 0.41
CA GLY A 343 16.94 -29.19 0.67
C GLY A 343 17.23 -28.95 2.15
N ALA A 344 17.80 -29.94 2.84
CA ALA A 344 18.06 -29.83 4.27
C ALA A 344 19.06 -28.69 4.57
N PHE A 345 18.60 -27.64 5.27
CA PHE A 345 19.45 -26.57 5.78
C PHE A 345 20.31 -27.09 6.94
N SER A 346 21.59 -26.69 6.99
CA SER A 346 22.51 -27.14 8.05
C SER A 346 23.51 -26.06 8.44
N GLN A 347 24.11 -26.21 9.63
CA GLN A 347 25.16 -25.31 10.10
C GLN A 347 26.38 -25.36 9.15
N PRO A 348 26.93 -24.19 8.75
CA PRO A 348 28.06 -24.12 7.83
C PRO A 348 29.35 -24.63 8.46
N VAL A 349 30.25 -25.18 7.65
CA VAL A 349 31.54 -25.68 8.16
C VAL A 349 32.42 -24.50 8.62
N GLY A 350 32.98 -24.59 9.83
CA GLY A 350 33.91 -23.60 10.37
C GLY A 350 33.27 -22.32 10.92
N CYS A 351 31.94 -22.22 10.94
CA CYS A 351 31.22 -21.14 11.60
C CYS A 351 29.84 -21.60 12.09
N VAL A 352 29.18 -20.80 12.92
CA VAL A 352 27.81 -21.04 13.40
C VAL A 352 26.94 -19.89 12.93
N SER A 353 25.82 -20.19 12.28
CA SER A 353 24.80 -19.22 11.91
C SER A 353 23.64 -19.25 12.88
N ASP A 354 23.14 -18.07 13.26
CA ASP A 354 21.86 -17.93 13.95
C ASP A 354 20.64 -17.93 13.00
N MET A 355 20.90 -17.97 11.69
CA MET A 355 19.90 -18.05 10.63
C MET A 355 19.93 -19.45 10.03
N LEU A 356 18.90 -20.25 10.34
CA LEU A 356 18.69 -21.57 9.77
C LEU A 356 17.24 -21.74 9.32
N GLY A 357 17.05 -22.29 8.12
CA GLY A 357 15.72 -22.65 7.62
C GLY A 357 15.08 -21.60 6.72
N GLU A 358 13.75 -21.58 6.72
CA GLU A 358 12.94 -20.63 5.95
C GLU A 358 12.82 -19.30 6.69
N VAL A 359 13.11 -18.19 6.01
CA VAL A 359 13.12 -16.85 6.62
C VAL A 359 12.36 -15.88 5.72
N SER A 360 11.31 -15.25 6.26
CA SER A 360 10.60 -14.18 5.56
C SER A 360 11.31 -12.84 5.73
N VAL A 361 11.59 -12.14 4.64
CA VAL A 361 12.31 -10.86 4.62
C VAL A 361 11.38 -9.72 4.22
N SER A 362 11.24 -8.74 5.13
CA SER A 362 10.50 -7.49 4.93
C SER A 362 11.51 -6.35 4.81
N GLY A 363 11.94 -6.07 3.58
CA GLY A 363 12.93 -5.06 3.23
C GLY A 363 14.37 -5.50 3.51
N ALA A 364 14.72 -5.70 4.78
CA ALA A 364 16.05 -6.15 5.16
C ALA A 364 15.99 -7.14 6.32
N TYR A 365 16.96 -8.05 6.37
CA TYR A 365 17.12 -9.03 7.42
C TYR A 365 18.57 -9.07 7.87
N GLN A 366 18.82 -9.15 9.18
CA GLN A 366 20.18 -9.24 9.72
C GLN A 366 20.36 -10.59 10.41
N PHE A 367 21.51 -11.20 10.19
CA PHE A 367 21.92 -12.44 10.83
C PHE A 367 23.39 -12.40 11.24
N ARG A 368 23.76 -13.27 12.18
CA ARG A 368 25.12 -13.39 12.71
C ARG A 368 25.75 -14.71 12.28
N LEU A 369 27.03 -14.63 11.94
CA LEU A 369 27.91 -15.76 11.74
C LEU A 369 29.07 -15.70 12.75
N THR A 370 29.17 -16.69 13.62
CA THR A 370 30.30 -16.82 14.57
C THR A 370 31.33 -17.77 14.00
N SER A 371 32.52 -17.27 13.63
CA SER A 371 33.62 -18.12 13.16
C SER A 371 34.18 -18.97 14.29
N THR A 372 34.29 -20.29 14.07
CA THR A 372 34.82 -21.24 15.07
C THR A 372 36.27 -21.61 14.83
N ASN A 373 36.81 -21.26 13.66
CA ASN A 373 38.18 -21.57 13.24
C ASN A 373 39.04 -20.31 12.95
N GLY A 374 38.51 -19.11 13.24
CA GLY A 374 39.19 -17.82 13.04
C GLY A 374 39.23 -17.34 11.58
N THR A 375 38.64 -18.08 10.64
CA THR A 375 38.52 -17.67 9.24
C THR A 375 37.23 -16.87 9.02
N ALA A 376 37.29 -15.81 8.22
CA ALA A 376 36.11 -15.01 7.89
C ALA A 376 35.12 -15.85 7.04
N PRO A 377 33.83 -15.89 7.42
CA PRO A 377 32.83 -16.64 6.65
C PRO A 377 32.50 -15.94 5.34
N VAL A 378 32.29 -16.73 4.28
CA VAL A 378 31.91 -16.26 2.94
C VAL A 378 30.41 -16.49 2.74
N VAL A 379 29.67 -15.43 2.42
CA VAL A 379 28.23 -15.47 2.15
C VAL A 379 27.99 -15.35 0.65
N GLU A 380 27.24 -16.29 0.09
CA GLU A 380 26.83 -16.33 -1.31
C GLU A 380 25.30 -16.37 -1.40
N LEU A 381 24.75 -15.59 -2.33
CA LEU A 381 23.33 -15.57 -2.65
C LEU A 381 23.14 -16.07 -4.08
N ASP A 382 22.15 -16.94 -4.29
CA ASP A 382 21.83 -17.50 -5.62
C ASP A 382 20.87 -16.62 -6.45
N SER A 383 20.51 -15.45 -5.94
CA SER A 383 19.54 -14.55 -6.55
C SER A 383 20.03 -13.10 -6.47
N THR A 384 19.96 -12.38 -7.59
CA THR A 384 20.28 -10.95 -7.66
C THR A 384 19.22 -10.06 -7.03
N ASN A 385 18.05 -10.62 -6.68
CA ASN A 385 16.96 -9.92 -5.99
C ASN A 385 17.25 -9.73 -4.49
N PHE A 386 18.36 -10.25 -4.00
CA PHE A 386 18.83 -10.07 -2.63
C PHE A 386 20.30 -9.63 -2.66
N ARG A 387 20.68 -8.73 -1.76
CA ARG A 387 22.04 -8.24 -1.61
C ARG A 387 22.49 -8.40 -0.17
N ALA A 388 23.52 -9.21 0.06
CA ALA A 388 24.16 -9.34 1.36
C ALA A 388 25.30 -8.32 1.49
N VAL A 389 25.39 -7.66 2.64
CA VAL A 389 26.55 -6.85 3.03
C VAL A 389 27.00 -7.21 4.44
N LEU A 390 28.30 -7.16 4.70
CA LEU A 390 28.82 -7.22 6.05
C LEU A 390 28.54 -5.89 6.74
N ALA A 391 27.73 -5.91 7.79
CA ALA A 391 27.31 -4.72 8.53
C ALA A 391 28.32 -4.33 9.61
N SER A 392 28.81 -5.30 10.38
CA SER A 392 29.84 -5.10 11.41
C SER A 392 30.55 -6.41 11.75
N GLN A 393 31.68 -6.30 12.44
CA GLN A 393 32.42 -7.44 12.99
C GLN A 393 32.87 -7.13 14.42
N GLU A 394 32.61 -8.05 15.35
CA GLU A 394 33.05 -7.98 16.74
C GLU A 394 33.78 -9.28 17.12
N GLY A 395 35.11 -9.26 17.11
CA GLY A 395 35.91 -10.45 17.31
C GLY A 395 35.64 -11.52 16.23
N ASN A 396 35.12 -12.68 16.65
CA ASN A 396 34.77 -13.79 15.76
C ASN A 396 33.33 -13.71 15.24
N ASP A 397 32.54 -12.73 15.66
CA ASP A 397 31.15 -12.54 15.21
C ASP A 397 31.10 -11.58 14.02
N TYR A 398 30.48 -12.04 12.93
CA TYR A 398 30.27 -11.29 11.69
C TYR A 398 28.77 -11.06 11.52
N PHE A 399 28.34 -9.80 11.55
CA PHE A 399 26.94 -9.43 11.37
C PHE A 399 26.69 -9.08 9.92
N TRP A 400 25.87 -9.88 9.24
CA TRP A 400 25.50 -9.68 7.85
C TRP A 400 24.08 -9.13 7.75
N LYS A 401 23.89 -8.17 6.86
CA LYS A 401 22.58 -7.63 6.52
C LYS A 401 22.26 -7.96 5.08
N VAL A 402 21.13 -8.61 4.86
CA VAL A 402 20.56 -8.89 3.55
C VAL A 402 19.48 -7.86 3.27
N TYR A 403 19.57 -7.22 2.12
CA TYR A 403 18.55 -6.34 1.59
C TYR A 403 17.81 -7.07 0.48
N ALA A 404 16.49 -7.07 0.55
CA ALA A 404 15.66 -7.56 -0.52
C ALA A 404 15.32 -6.41 -1.47
N VAL A 405 15.62 -6.62 -2.74
CA VAL A 405 15.58 -5.59 -3.80
C VAL A 405 14.64 -5.98 -4.95
N GLY A 406 13.88 -7.06 -4.79
CA GLY A 406 12.93 -7.57 -5.78
C GLY A 406 11.45 -7.41 -5.39
N LEU A 407 10.59 -8.24 -5.99
CA LEU A 407 9.14 -8.29 -5.75
C LEU A 407 8.77 -9.29 -4.65
N PRO A 408 7.70 -9.03 -3.87
CA PRO A 408 7.15 -10.02 -2.93
C PRO A 408 6.89 -11.38 -3.61
N GLY A 409 7.19 -12.47 -2.90
CA GLY A 409 7.10 -13.86 -3.38
C GLY A 409 8.41 -14.43 -3.93
N GLN A 410 9.40 -13.59 -4.26
CA GLN A 410 10.70 -14.07 -4.74
C GLN A 410 11.53 -14.71 -3.62
N VAL A 411 12.28 -15.77 -3.96
CA VAL A 411 13.10 -16.53 -3.01
C VAL A 411 14.60 -16.46 -3.32
N CYS A 412 15.43 -16.71 -2.30
CA CYS A 412 16.88 -16.83 -2.43
C CYS A 412 17.45 -17.83 -1.42
N THR A 413 18.32 -18.72 -1.86
CA THR A 413 19.12 -19.58 -0.98
C THR A 413 20.37 -18.84 -0.53
N VAL A 414 20.57 -18.76 0.78
CA VAL A 414 21.82 -18.27 1.37
C VAL A 414 22.77 -19.46 1.56
N LYS A 415 23.96 -19.36 0.97
CA LYS A 415 25.06 -20.29 1.22
C LYS A 415 26.14 -19.61 2.04
N VAL A 416 26.65 -20.32 3.04
CA VAL A 416 27.78 -19.88 3.86
C VAL A 416 28.88 -20.93 3.77
N ASN A 417 30.07 -20.53 3.30
CA ASN A 417 31.19 -21.43 3.00
C ASN A 417 30.77 -22.64 2.12
N GLY A 418 29.84 -22.41 1.17
CA GLY A 418 29.29 -23.44 0.28
C GLY A 418 28.14 -24.28 0.84
N THR A 419 27.81 -24.19 2.14
CA THR A 419 26.68 -24.89 2.77
C THR A 419 25.41 -24.06 2.68
N ALA A 420 24.29 -24.64 2.24
CA ALA A 420 22.99 -23.98 2.27
C ALA A 420 22.48 -23.85 3.72
N VAL A 421 22.33 -22.61 4.21
CA VAL A 421 21.95 -22.33 5.60
C VAL A 421 20.49 -21.88 5.73
N ALA A 422 19.96 -21.16 4.74
CA ALA A 422 18.60 -20.66 4.79
C ALA A 422 18.02 -20.41 3.39
N ARG A 423 16.71 -20.38 3.31
CA ARG A 423 15.97 -19.84 2.17
C ARG A 423 15.18 -18.61 2.60
N LEU A 424 15.50 -17.49 1.97
CA LEU A 424 14.82 -16.22 2.17
C LEU A 424 13.61 -16.16 1.26
N THR A 425 12.46 -15.75 1.79
CA THR A 425 11.25 -15.43 1.03
C THR A 425 10.97 -13.95 1.17
N LEU A 426 10.93 -13.23 0.06
CA LEU A 426 10.63 -11.81 0.04
C LEU A 426 9.15 -11.59 0.32
N ILE A 427 8.80 -10.88 1.38
CA ILE A 427 7.40 -10.54 1.70
C ILE A 427 7.10 -9.04 1.49
N SER A 428 8.13 -8.18 1.56
CA SER A 428 8.06 -6.77 1.17
C SER A 428 9.49 -6.26 0.87
N SER A 429 9.71 -5.26 0.02
CA SER A 429 11.05 -4.76 -0.31
C SER A 429 11.30 -3.32 0.11
N ILE A 430 12.57 -2.96 0.37
CA ILE A 430 12.95 -1.59 0.78
C ILE A 430 12.82 -0.56 -0.34
N PHE A 431 12.63 -1.01 -1.59
CA PHE A 431 12.48 -0.15 -2.75
C PHE A 431 11.02 0.01 -3.19
N GLY A 432 10.05 -0.50 -2.41
CA GLY A 432 8.63 -0.43 -2.75
C GLY A 432 8.24 -1.35 -3.91
N GLY A 433 8.87 -2.53 -4.01
CA GLY A 433 8.58 -3.52 -5.06
C GLY A 433 9.28 -3.25 -6.40
N VAL A 434 10.34 -2.43 -6.43
CA VAL A 434 11.04 -2.07 -7.66
C VAL A 434 12.34 -2.86 -7.79
N SER A 435 12.49 -3.61 -8.89
CA SER A 435 13.74 -4.24 -9.30
C SER A 435 14.51 -3.35 -10.27
N SER A 436 15.84 -3.40 -10.26
CA SER A 436 16.71 -2.65 -11.19
C SER A 436 17.58 -3.62 -11.97
N ASP A 437 17.72 -3.39 -13.27
CA ASP A 437 18.70 -4.09 -14.11
C ASP A 437 20.15 -3.74 -13.77
N THR A 438 20.34 -2.59 -13.13
CA THR A 438 21.64 -2.02 -12.79
C THR A 438 21.78 -1.95 -11.28
N THR A 439 22.61 -2.82 -10.73
CA THR A 439 22.89 -2.92 -9.28
C THR A 439 24.38 -2.85 -8.94
N ALA A 440 25.25 -2.96 -9.94
CA ALA A 440 26.70 -2.84 -9.80
C ALA A 440 27.17 -1.41 -10.07
N PRO A 441 28.35 -1.01 -9.55
CA PRO A 441 28.98 0.25 -9.92
C PRO A 441 29.26 0.32 -11.43
N PHE A 442 29.09 1.50 -12.02
CA PHE A 442 29.33 1.72 -13.45
C PHE A 442 29.96 3.10 -13.72
N THR A 443 30.28 3.37 -14.99
CA THR A 443 30.97 4.60 -15.40
C THR A 443 30.27 5.22 -16.59
N VAL A 444 30.16 6.56 -16.59
CA VAL A 444 29.54 7.34 -17.66
C VAL A 444 30.56 8.39 -18.15
N PRO A 445 30.88 8.47 -19.45
CA PRO A 445 31.72 9.54 -19.96
C PRO A 445 31.16 10.92 -19.68
N GLN A 446 31.99 11.94 -19.47
CA GLN A 446 31.52 13.32 -19.33
C GLN A 446 30.63 13.74 -20.52
N GLY A 447 29.41 14.22 -20.24
CA GLY A 447 28.40 14.55 -21.26
C GLY A 447 27.68 13.33 -21.87
N GLY A 448 28.05 12.12 -21.47
CA GLY A 448 27.42 10.87 -21.86
C GLY A 448 26.19 10.55 -21.01
N SER A 449 25.50 9.46 -21.38
CA SER A 449 24.31 8.99 -20.67
C SER A 449 24.30 7.47 -20.50
N TYR A 450 23.59 7.01 -19.47
CA TYR A 450 23.30 5.60 -19.21
C TYR A 450 21.79 5.42 -19.00
N GLN A 451 21.24 4.26 -19.35
CA GLN A 451 19.81 3.99 -19.19
C GLN A 451 19.60 2.90 -18.14
N PHE A 452 18.86 3.22 -17.09
CA PHE A 452 18.32 2.25 -16.14
C PHE A 452 17.04 1.66 -16.70
N ARG A 453 16.82 0.38 -16.43
CA ARG A 453 15.50 -0.26 -16.50
C ARG A 453 15.10 -0.69 -15.10
N LEU A 454 14.02 -0.09 -14.60
CA LEU A 454 13.41 -0.42 -13.34
C LEU A 454 12.14 -1.22 -13.59
N THR A 455 12.05 -2.45 -13.08
CA THR A 455 10.83 -3.26 -13.19
C THR A 455 9.98 -3.05 -11.94
N ALA A 456 8.78 -2.49 -12.08
CA ALA A 456 7.89 -2.16 -10.97
C ALA A 456 6.41 -2.16 -11.37
N ILE A 457 5.54 -2.52 -10.42
CA ILE A 457 4.08 -2.52 -10.60
C ILE A 457 3.56 -1.07 -10.66
N GLU A 458 4.03 -0.22 -9.75
CA GLU A 458 3.76 1.22 -9.74
C GLU A 458 4.91 2.00 -10.38
N PRO A 459 4.67 3.20 -10.94
CA PRO A 459 5.72 4.06 -11.48
C PRO A 459 6.81 4.34 -10.44
N PRO A 460 8.05 3.86 -10.63
CA PRO A 460 9.12 4.09 -9.69
C PRO A 460 9.70 5.48 -9.89
N LYS A 461 10.31 6.04 -8.84
CA LYS A 461 11.07 7.29 -8.91
C LYS A 461 12.55 6.99 -8.77
N LEU A 462 13.35 7.35 -9.77
CA LEU A 462 14.81 7.30 -9.68
C LEU A 462 15.37 8.71 -9.40
N SER A 463 16.28 8.83 -8.44
CA SER A 463 17.00 10.07 -8.13
C SER A 463 18.50 9.86 -8.03
N ALA A 464 19.27 10.88 -8.42
CA ALA A 464 20.71 10.93 -8.20
C ALA A 464 21.02 11.59 -6.85
N GLY A 465 22.03 11.08 -6.14
CA GLY A 465 22.49 11.63 -4.86
C GLY A 465 23.30 12.91 -4.97
N SER A 466 23.65 13.36 -6.18
CA SER A 466 24.36 14.61 -6.42
C SER A 466 23.88 15.28 -7.71
N SER A 467 24.18 16.57 -7.85
CA SER A 467 23.91 17.34 -9.06
C SER A 467 24.87 17.06 -10.22
N SER A 468 25.87 16.18 -10.04
CA SER A 468 26.78 15.76 -11.12
C SER A 468 26.09 14.85 -12.15
N PHE A 469 24.92 14.32 -11.80
CA PHE A 469 24.07 13.53 -12.69
C PHE A 469 22.64 14.09 -12.70
N THR A 470 22.02 14.14 -13.88
CA THR A 470 20.58 14.39 -14.01
C THR A 470 19.86 13.09 -14.33
N VAL A 471 18.63 12.93 -13.84
CA VAL A 471 17.78 11.76 -14.12
C VAL A 471 16.55 12.23 -14.88
N GLU A 472 16.26 11.59 -16.00
CA GLU A 472 15.11 11.86 -16.86
C GLU A 472 14.32 10.57 -17.07
N TYR A 473 13.00 10.65 -16.93
CA TYR A 473 12.11 9.54 -17.28
C TYR A 473 11.95 9.47 -18.80
N VAL A 474 12.24 8.30 -19.38
CA VAL A 474 12.25 8.10 -20.85
C VAL A 474 10.92 7.53 -21.34
N GLY A 475 10.26 6.69 -20.53
CA GLY A 475 9.05 5.96 -20.89
C GLY A 475 9.00 4.60 -20.22
N ASN A 476 7.94 3.84 -20.47
CA ASN A 476 7.76 2.50 -19.94
C ASN A 476 7.22 1.54 -21.00
N GLU A 477 7.50 0.26 -20.82
CA GLU A 477 6.92 -0.85 -21.58
C GLU A 477 6.46 -1.93 -20.59
N GLY A 478 5.15 -2.07 -20.41
CA GLY A 478 4.60 -2.90 -19.34
C GLY A 478 5.06 -2.40 -17.96
N PHE A 479 5.72 -3.29 -17.20
CA PHE A 479 6.27 -3.00 -15.88
C PHE A 479 7.71 -2.49 -15.92
N ASP A 480 8.33 -2.38 -17.09
CA ASP A 480 9.69 -1.87 -17.24
C ASP A 480 9.67 -0.37 -17.48
N TRP A 481 10.22 0.38 -16.53
CA TRP A 481 10.32 1.83 -16.51
C TRP A 481 11.76 2.26 -16.81
N TYR A 482 11.93 3.06 -17.86
CA TYR A 482 13.24 3.45 -18.35
C TYR A 482 13.61 4.86 -17.88
N PHE A 483 14.79 4.99 -17.27
CA PHE A 483 15.33 6.27 -16.83
C PHE A 483 16.68 6.51 -17.47
N LYS A 484 16.86 7.68 -18.07
CA LYS A 484 18.14 8.12 -18.62
C LYS A 484 18.84 8.97 -17.58
N VAL A 485 20.06 8.58 -17.25
CA VAL A 485 20.94 9.36 -16.39
C VAL A 485 22.02 10.01 -17.26
N VAL A 486 22.24 11.31 -17.09
CA VAL A 486 23.20 12.08 -17.90
C VAL A 486 24.29 12.65 -17.01
N ALA A 487 25.55 12.44 -17.38
CA ALA A 487 26.71 12.98 -16.66
C ALA A 487 26.92 14.45 -17.02
N VAL A 488 26.58 15.35 -16.09
CA VAL A 488 26.71 16.81 -16.26
C VAL A 488 27.85 17.42 -15.43
N GLY A 489 28.44 16.64 -14.52
CA GLY A 489 29.58 17.02 -13.69
C GLY A 489 30.95 16.92 -14.37
N LYS A 490 32.01 16.85 -13.55
CA LYS A 490 33.41 16.74 -14.01
C LYS A 490 33.91 15.29 -13.92
N PRO A 491 34.92 14.91 -14.72
CA PRO A 491 35.60 13.63 -14.55
C PRO A 491 36.10 13.44 -13.11
N GLY A 492 35.81 12.29 -12.52
CA GLY A 492 36.07 11.97 -11.12
C GLY A 492 34.88 12.16 -10.17
N ASP A 493 33.84 12.90 -10.56
CA ASP A 493 32.60 13.00 -9.77
C ASP A 493 31.88 11.65 -9.72
N GLY A 494 31.14 11.39 -8.64
CA GLY A 494 30.31 10.19 -8.53
C GLY A 494 29.14 10.36 -7.56
N CYS A 495 28.09 9.57 -7.72
CA CYS A 495 26.97 9.51 -6.78
C CYS A 495 26.26 8.15 -6.80
N GLY A 496 25.50 7.88 -5.74
CA GLY A 496 24.52 6.80 -5.71
C GLY A 496 23.22 7.20 -6.42
N PHE A 497 22.50 6.20 -6.94
CA PHE A 497 21.14 6.34 -7.46
C PHE A 497 20.15 5.69 -6.52
N TYR A 498 19.04 6.35 -6.22
CA TYR A 498 18.07 5.93 -5.21
C TYR A 498 16.71 5.74 -5.85
N ILE A 499 16.02 4.67 -5.43
CA ILE A 499 14.68 4.36 -5.90
C ILE A 499 13.68 4.71 -4.80
N ASN A 500 12.62 5.43 -5.14
CA ASN A 500 11.50 5.77 -4.25
C ASN A 500 11.94 6.42 -2.91
N GLY A 501 13.05 7.16 -2.92
CA GLY A 501 13.59 7.80 -1.72
C GLY A 501 14.21 6.84 -0.71
N ALA A 502 14.49 5.59 -1.10
CA ALA A 502 15.12 4.61 -0.24
C ALA A 502 16.47 5.11 0.31
N PRO A 503 16.84 4.74 1.56
CA PRO A 503 18.05 5.26 2.21
C PRO A 503 19.36 4.65 1.66
N VAL A 504 19.27 3.63 0.80
CA VAL A 504 20.41 2.91 0.22
C VAL A 504 20.37 3.05 -1.30
N PRO A 505 21.47 3.41 -1.98
CA PRO A 505 21.48 3.50 -3.43
C PRO A 505 21.43 2.11 -4.07
N VAL A 506 20.69 1.99 -5.18
CA VAL A 506 20.59 0.77 -5.99
C VAL A 506 21.86 0.51 -6.79
N ALA A 507 22.53 1.57 -7.26
CA ALA A 507 23.82 1.53 -7.96
C ALA A 507 24.60 2.81 -7.73
N VAL A 508 25.90 2.81 -8.04
CA VAL A 508 26.80 3.97 -7.93
C VAL A 508 27.47 4.22 -9.27
N ALA A 509 27.52 5.47 -9.73
CA ALA A 509 28.26 5.83 -10.94
C ALA A 509 29.40 6.80 -10.68
N HIS A 510 30.39 6.73 -11.57
CA HIS A 510 31.49 7.70 -11.68
C HIS A 510 31.54 8.29 -13.09
N ILE A 511 31.96 9.55 -13.18
CA ILE A 511 32.22 10.22 -14.47
C ILE A 511 33.66 9.95 -14.89
N SER A 512 33.85 9.34 -16.07
CA SER A 512 35.17 9.15 -16.70
C SER A 512 35.58 10.29 -17.61
#